data_AF-A0A928HYJ5-F1
#
_entry.id   AF-A0A928HYJ5-F1
#
_cell.length_a   1.000
_cell.length_b   1.000
_cell.length_c   1.000
_cell.angle_alpha   90.00
_cell.angle_beta   90.00
_cell.angle_gamma   90.00
#
_symmetry.space_group_name_H-M   'P 1'
#
loop_
_entity.id
_entity.type
_entity.pdbx_description
1 polymer ?
#
loop_
_entity_poly.entity_id
_entity_poly.type
_entity_poly.pdbx_seq_one_letter_code
_entity_poly.pdbx_strand_id
1 'polypeptide(L)' 'MYQINDHLWEGSYFPRLPDGSRKKFNVYAKTREECEAELAKMIEQKKKEIAKLKKKAKTA' A
#
# COMPACT_ATOMS: atom_id res chain seq x y z
N MET A 1 -7.45 -8.96 -2.88
CA MET A 1 -7.91 -8.21 -4.06
C MET A 1 -9.40 -8.42 -4.23
N TYR A 2 -10.10 -7.42 -4.76
CA TYR A 2 -11.51 -7.51 -5.11
C TYR A 2 -11.66 -7.17 -6.58
N GLN A 3 -12.41 -7.97 -7.35
CA GLN A 3 -12.71 -7.64 -8.73
C GLN A 3 -13.85 -6.61 -8.75
N ILE A 4 -13.58 -5.39 -9.20
CA ILE A 4 -14.61 -4.34 -9.30
C ILE A 4 -15.41 -4.51 -10.60
N ASN A 5 -14.75 -4.85 -11.71
CA ASN A 5 -15.38 -5.11 -13.01
C ASN A 5 -14.68 -6.28 -13.72
N ASP A 6 -15.27 -6.75 -14.81
CA ASP A 6 -14.76 -7.86 -15.64
C ASP A 6 -13.25 -7.73 -15.91
N HIS A 7 -12.78 -6.51 -16.21
CA HIS A 7 -11.37 -6.19 -16.48
C HIS A 7 -10.75 -5.22 -15.46
N LEU A 8 -11.23 -5.18 -14.21
CA LEU A 8 -10.70 -4.25 -13.19
C LEU A 8 -10.64 -4.90 -11.80
N TRP A 9 -9.44 -4.95 -11.26
CA TRP A 9 -9.08 -5.49 -9.95
C TRP A 9 -8.64 -4.36 -9.02
N GLU A 10 -9.19 -4.36 -7.81
CA GLU A 10 -8.78 -3.48 -6.73
C GLU A 10 -7.94 -4.23 -5.69
N GLY A 11 -6.76 -3.68 -5.43
CA GLY A 11 -5.90 -4.02 -4.31
C GLY A 11 -6.00 -2.93 -3.24
N SER A 12 -6.67 -3.23 -2.14
CA SER A 12 -6.68 -2.34 -0.97
C SER A 12 -5.51 -2.67 -0.04
N TYR A 13 -4.68 -1.69 0.29
CA TYR A 13 -3.60 -1.78 1.27
C TYR A 13 -3.79 -0.73 2.38
N PHE A 14 -3.74 -1.19 3.63
CA PHE A 14 -3.90 -0.35 4.81
C PHE A 14 -2.64 -0.40 5.70
N PRO A 15 -1.57 0.34 5.35
CA PRO A 15 -0.40 0.46 6.21
C PRO A 15 -0.74 1.22 7.49
N ARG A 16 -0.21 0.71 8.61
CA ARG A 16 -0.22 1.40 9.91
C ARG A 16 1.02 2.30 9.99
N LEU A 17 0.79 3.61 10.09
CA LEU A 17 1.86 4.59 10.23
C LEU A 17 2.41 4.59 11.67
N PRO A 18 3.62 5.16 11.89
CA PRO A 18 4.19 5.31 13.23
C PRO A 18 3.31 6.16 14.15
N ASP A 19 2.58 7.08 13.53
CA ASP A 19 1.63 8.02 14.10
C ASP A 19 0.34 7.35 14.63
N GLY A 20 0.15 6.05 14.43
CA GLY A 20 -1.08 5.33 14.80
C GLY A 20 -2.18 5.42 13.75
N SER A 21 -2.11 6.42 12.86
CA SER A 21 -2.97 6.59 11.70
C SER A 21 -2.85 5.43 10.69
N ARG A 22 -3.98 4.92 10.18
CA ARG A 22 -4.03 3.97 9.06
C ARG A 22 -4.37 4.74 7.79
N LYS A 23 -3.56 4.61 6.76
CA LYS A 23 -3.87 5.22 5.46
C LYS A 23 -4.36 4.13 4.52
N LYS A 24 -5.49 4.32 3.85
CA LYS A 24 -5.96 3.42 2.80
C LYS A 24 -5.29 3.80 1.49
N PHE A 25 -4.69 2.84 0.81
CA PHE A 25 -4.22 2.98 -0.56
C PHE A 25 -4.94 1.95 -1.42
N ASN A 26 -5.51 2.40 -2.53
CA ASN A 26 -6.15 1.54 -3.51
C ASN A 26 -5.24 1.46 -4.74
N VAL A 27 -5.04 0.25 -5.24
CA VAL A 27 -4.41 -0.04 -6.53
C VAL A 27 -5.49 -0.58 -7.44
N TYR A 28 -5.51 -0.11 -8.68
CA TYR A 28 -6.44 -0.59 -9.69
C TYR A 28 -5.64 -1.15 -10.86
N ALA A 29 -5.88 -2.41 -11.22
CA ALA A 29 -5.19 -3.06 -12.33
C ALA A 29 -6.16 -3.88 -13.17
N LYS A 30 -5.80 -4.18 -14.42
CA LYS A 30 -6.69 -4.96 -15.31
C LYS A 30 -6.66 -6.44 -15.01
N THR A 31 -5.51 -6.94 -14.58
CA THR A 31 -5.30 -8.34 -14.21
C THR A 31 -4.99 -8.47 -12.73
N ARG A 32 -5.25 -9.66 -12.18
CA ARG A 32 -4.93 -9.99 -10.81
C ARG A 32 -3.42 -9.90 -10.54
N GLU A 33 -2.59 -10.39 -11.47
CA GLU A 33 -1.13 -10.36 -11.34
C GLU A 33 -0.57 -8.94 -11.35
N GLU A 34 -1.06 -8.06 -12.24
CA GLU A 34 -0.66 -6.65 -12.22
C GLU A 34 -1.10 -5.97 -10.92
N CYS A 35 -2.30 -6.29 -10.42
CA CYS A 35 -2.79 -5.79 -9.14
C CYS A 35 -1.86 -6.23 -8.00
N GLU A 36 -1.45 -7.50 -7.98
CA GLU A 36 -0.53 -8.07 -7.00
C GLU A 36 0.86 -7.42 -7.08
N ALA A 37 1.41 -7.26 -8.28
CA ALA A 37 2.73 -6.67 -8.48
C ALA A 37 2.77 -5.18 -8.10
N GLU A 38 1.76 -4.41 -8.50
CA GLU A 38 1.69 -2.98 -8.20
C GLU A 38 1.37 -2.73 -6.72
N LEU A 39 0.49 -3.54 -6.13
CA LEU A 39 0.26 -3.53 -4.69
C LEU A 39 1.53 -3.87 -3.92
N ALA A 40 2.28 -4.89 -4.32
CA ALA A 40 3.54 -5.29 -3.66
C ALA A 40 4.60 -4.17 -3.74
N LYS A 41 4.79 -3.57 -4.92
CA LYS A 41 5.69 -2.41 -5.10
C LYS A 41 5.28 -1.26 -4.19
N MET A 42 3.98 -0.94 -4.13
CA MET A 42 3.48 0.12 -3.27
C MET A 42 3.65 -0.22 -1.78
N ILE A 43 3.37 -1.46 -1.36
CA ILE A 43 3.60 -1.93 0.01
C ILE A 43 5.05 -1.73 0.40
N GLU A 44 6.00 -2.12 -0.45
CA GLU A 44 7.42 -1.99 -0.14
C GLU A 44 7.85 -0.53 -0.02
N GLN A 45 7.41 0.33 -0.94
CA GLN A 45 7.66 1.77 -0.86
C GLN A 45 7.07 2.37 0.42
N LYS A 46 5.80 2.08 0.74
CA LYS A 46 5.16 2.62 1.95
C LYS A 46 5.82 2.08 3.22
N LYS A 47 6.22 0.80 3.27
CA LYS A 47 6.98 0.24 4.39
C LYS A 47 8.32 0.97 4.57
N LYS A 48 9.05 1.24 3.48
CA LYS A 48 10.31 2.01 3.51
C LYS A 48 10.08 3.43 4.02
N GLU A 49 9.03 4.11 3.56
CA GLU A 49 8.65 5.44 4.05
C GLU A 49 8.27 5.43 5.54
N ILE A 50 7.49 4.43 6.00
CA ILE A 50 7.14 4.26 7.42
C ILE A 50 8.38 4.00 8.27
N ALA A 51 9.31 3.18 7.80
CA ALA A 51 10.57 2.91 8.49
C ALA A 51 11.42 4.17 8.61
N LYS A 52 11.48 4.98 7.54
CA LYS A 52 12.17 6.27 7.51
C LYS A 52 11.51 7.28 8.46
N LEU A 53 10.19 7.36 8.48
CA LEU A 53 9.43 8.19 9.41
C LEU A 53 9.63 7.76 10.88
N LYS A 54 9.59 6.45 11.17
CA LYS A 54 9.92 5.91 12.51
C LYS A 54 11.32 6.31 12.96
N LYS A 55 12.32 6.25 12.06
CA LYS A 55 13.69 6.68 12.39
C LYS A 55 13.74 8.17 12.68
N LYS A 56 13.11 9.02 11.86
CA LYS A 56 13.08 10.48 12.08
C LYS A 56 12.39 10.86 13.39
N ALA A 57 11.28 10.21 13.75
CA ALA A 57 10.55 10.48 14.98
C ALA A 57 11.29 10.07 16.26
N LYS A 58 12.31 9.19 16.18
CA LYS A 58 13.14 8.79 17.31
C LYS A 58 14.34 9.71 17.56
N THR A 59 14.56 10.71 16.73
CA THR A 59 15.72 11.62 16.80
C THR A 59 15.33 13.07 17.14
N ALA A 60 14.08 13.30 17.56
CA ALA A 60 13.61 14.57 18.11
C ALA A 60 13.39 14.45 19.61
#